data_AF-N9LYX0-F1
#
_entry.id   AF-N9LYX0-F1
#
_cell.length_a   1.000
_cell.length_b   1.000
_cell.length_c   1.000
_cell.angle_alpha   90.00
_cell.angle_beta   90.00
_cell.angle_gamma   90.00
#
_symmetry.space_group_name_H-M   'P 1'
#
loop_
_entity.id
_entity.type
_entity.pdbx_description
1 polymer ?
#
loop_
_entity_poly.entity_id
_entity_poly.type
_entity_poly.pdbx_seq_one_letter_code
_entity_poly.pdbx_strand_id
1 'polypeptide(L)'
;MLFKSLLSPIKSITSSLVDSSTSTSHVGGSILAPLSLSTITNIVSTNTVTHTVNNLTGGAANNPISSITSILGNVTGSSSPISTVTNILGGVTGGASGHPLGAVTGVIGGITGGTEGGPLGSVTGIIGGITGGTNGGPLGTVTGIIGGITGGAEGGPLGAVTGIIGGITGGANGGPLGTVTGIIGGITGGAEGGPLGAVTGIIGGITGGIGGGEGGPLGAVTGIIGGITGGDLGNNPVTGAIQTGIDVLQGVESLKTQIINTGIDTVAGTIISAVHQSEHPIGDLAHLGTLTFETSRDTVNGTLEAISDLAGADLGGAAGSLTGVVGTLINNGSTASGLVQH
;
A
#
# COMPACT_ATOMS: atom_id res chain seq x y z
N MET A 1 -95.04 54.27 -14.83
CA MET A 1 -94.30 53.04 -14.45
C MET A 1 -92.83 53.32 -14.07
N LEU A 2 -92.52 54.42 -13.35
CA LEU A 2 -91.12 54.83 -13.09
C LEU A 2 -90.65 54.69 -11.63
N PHE A 3 -91.51 54.25 -10.70
CA PHE A 3 -91.15 54.14 -9.26
C PHE A 3 -90.49 52.81 -8.84
N LYS A 4 -90.52 51.76 -9.67
CA LYS A 4 -89.95 50.43 -9.29
C LYS A 4 -88.42 50.33 -9.46
N SER A 5 -87.79 51.19 -10.26
CA SER A 5 -86.34 51.13 -10.49
C SER A 5 -85.52 51.70 -9.32
N LEU A 6 -86.08 52.61 -8.53
CA LEU A 6 -85.41 53.27 -7.39
C LEU A 6 -85.33 52.41 -6.11
N LEU A 7 -86.11 51.32 -6.01
CA LEU A 7 -86.20 50.55 -4.77
C LEU A 7 -85.26 49.32 -4.72
N SER A 8 -84.71 48.92 -5.86
CA SER A 8 -83.83 47.74 -5.94
C SER A 8 -82.43 47.96 -5.31
N PRO A 9 -81.76 49.11 -5.51
CA PRO A 9 -80.45 49.36 -4.89
C PRO A 9 -80.52 49.42 -3.35
N ILE A 10 -81.60 49.99 -2.80
CA ILE A 10 -81.79 50.14 -1.35
C ILE A 10 -81.92 48.76 -0.68
N LYS A 11 -82.64 47.82 -1.30
CA LYS A 11 -82.82 46.48 -0.75
C LYS A 11 -81.51 45.66 -0.74
N SER A 12 -80.64 45.87 -1.73
CA SER A 12 -79.34 45.21 -1.83
C SER A 12 -78.32 45.74 -0.81
N ILE A 13 -78.35 47.05 -0.53
CA ILE A 13 -77.50 47.69 0.49
C ILE A 13 -77.88 47.21 1.89
N THR A 14 -79.19 47.13 2.20
CA THR A 14 -79.63 46.65 3.53
C THR A 14 -79.27 45.18 3.78
N SER A 15 -79.33 44.32 2.75
CA SER A 15 -78.95 42.91 2.90
C SER A 15 -77.43 42.74 3.10
N SER A 16 -76.62 43.47 2.35
CA SER A 16 -75.15 43.37 2.43
C SER A 16 -74.59 43.89 3.75
N LEU A 17 -75.26 44.86 4.39
CA LEU A 17 -74.90 45.35 5.73
C LEU A 17 -75.20 44.34 6.84
N VAL A 18 -76.27 43.54 6.69
CA VAL A 18 -76.65 42.54 7.69
C VAL A 18 -75.67 41.35 7.65
N ASP A 19 -75.31 40.87 6.46
CA ASP A 19 -74.44 39.69 6.33
C ASP A 19 -72.96 39.96 6.68
N SER A 20 -72.49 41.21 6.57
CA SER A 20 -71.12 41.57 6.98
C SER A 20 -70.92 41.64 8.51
N SER A 21 -72.00 41.57 9.30
CA SER A 21 -71.97 41.83 10.75
C SER A 21 -71.89 40.58 11.65
N THR A 22 -71.81 39.38 11.06
CA THR A 22 -71.71 38.10 11.79
C THR A 22 -70.32 37.46 11.76
N SER A 23 -69.31 38.14 11.19
CA SER A 23 -67.94 37.59 11.14
C SER A 23 -67.16 37.90 12.43
N THR A 24 -67.18 36.97 13.39
CA THR A 24 -66.28 36.99 14.55
C THR A 24 -64.95 36.33 14.18
N SER A 25 -63.93 37.14 13.89
CA SER A 25 -62.56 36.64 13.76
C SER A 25 -61.95 36.46 15.16
N HIS A 26 -61.72 35.20 15.53
CA HIS A 26 -61.11 34.81 16.79
C HIS A 26 -59.59 34.79 16.61
N VAL A 27 -58.88 35.78 17.18
CA VAL A 27 -57.43 35.70 17.39
C VAL A 27 -57.17 35.93 18.88
N GLY A 28 -56.56 34.93 19.51
CA GLY A 28 -56.51 34.78 20.96
C GLY A 28 -55.61 35.75 21.70
N GLY A 29 -55.85 35.83 23.01
CA GLY A 29 -54.84 36.25 23.98
C GLY A 29 -54.81 37.73 24.36
N SER A 30 -55.95 38.41 24.48
CA SER A 30 -56.05 39.62 25.31
C SER A 30 -57.48 39.85 25.74
N ILE A 31 -57.67 39.99 27.06
CA ILE A 31 -58.92 40.36 27.73
C ILE A 31 -59.27 41.84 27.46
N LEU A 32 -59.52 42.19 26.21
CA LEU A 32 -60.40 43.31 25.92
C LEU A 32 -61.81 42.72 25.93
N ALA A 33 -62.56 42.97 27.00
CA ALA A 33 -63.98 42.66 26.99
C ALA A 33 -64.57 43.28 25.72
N PRO A 34 -65.14 42.50 24.79
CA PRO A 34 -65.76 43.09 23.62
C PRO A 34 -66.89 43.97 24.13
N LEU A 35 -66.79 45.28 23.92
CA LEU A 35 -67.90 46.19 24.17
C LEU A 35 -69.09 45.62 23.41
N SER A 36 -70.10 45.15 24.13
CA SER A 36 -71.23 44.47 23.51
C SER A 36 -71.84 45.37 22.43
N LEU A 37 -72.35 44.78 21.35
CA LEU A 37 -73.01 45.56 20.31
C LEU A 37 -74.21 46.35 20.87
N SER A 38 -74.79 45.92 22.01
CA SER A 38 -75.77 46.71 22.76
C SER A 38 -75.20 47.97 23.42
N THR A 39 -73.92 47.96 23.83
CA THR A 39 -73.22 49.13 24.37
C THR A 39 -72.91 50.14 23.24
N ILE A 40 -72.45 49.66 22.08
CA ILE A 40 -72.17 50.51 20.91
C ILE A 40 -73.48 51.04 20.30
N THR A 41 -74.54 50.22 20.21
CA THR A 41 -75.86 50.63 19.70
C THR A 41 -76.55 51.62 20.64
N ASN A 42 -76.29 51.59 21.95
CA ASN A 42 -76.80 52.62 22.87
C ASN A 42 -76.04 53.95 22.76
N ILE A 43 -74.73 53.92 22.50
CA ILE A 43 -73.92 55.12 22.26
C ILE A 43 -74.29 55.79 20.93
N VAL A 44 -74.59 55.00 19.89
CA VAL A 44 -75.00 55.46 18.55
C VAL A 44 -76.49 55.20 18.30
N SER A 45 -77.32 55.23 19.35
CA SER A 45 -78.76 55.21 19.12
C SER A 45 -79.15 56.56 18.53
N THR A 46 -79.86 56.56 17.40
CA THR A 46 -80.38 57.81 16.79
C THR A 46 -81.14 58.65 17.79
N ASN A 47 -81.77 58.04 18.81
CA ASN A 47 -82.37 58.76 19.92
C ASN A 47 -81.32 59.46 20.82
N THR A 48 -80.25 58.79 21.26
CA THR A 48 -79.19 59.39 22.08
C THR A 48 -78.46 60.53 21.35
N VAL A 49 -78.11 60.33 20.07
CA VAL A 49 -77.46 61.35 19.25
C VAL A 49 -78.39 62.53 19.01
N THR A 50 -79.66 62.28 18.68
CA THR A 50 -80.65 63.36 18.47
C THR A 50 -80.95 64.11 19.76
N HIS A 51 -81.02 63.44 20.92
CA HIS A 51 -81.23 64.09 22.22
C HIS A 51 -80.01 64.90 22.66
N THR A 52 -78.79 64.40 22.40
CA THR A 52 -77.55 65.11 22.69
C THR A 52 -77.39 66.34 21.79
N VAL A 53 -77.68 66.21 20.49
CA VAL A 53 -77.65 67.31 19.54
C VAL A 53 -78.74 68.35 19.86
N ASN A 54 -79.97 67.93 20.18
CA ASN A 54 -81.04 68.87 20.57
C ASN A 54 -80.75 69.59 21.89
N ASN A 55 -80.14 68.93 22.89
CA ASN A 55 -79.69 69.61 24.10
C ASN A 55 -78.55 70.59 23.83
N LEU A 56 -77.65 70.27 22.88
CA LEU A 56 -76.55 71.14 22.52
C LEU A 56 -76.99 72.36 21.70
N THR A 57 -77.89 72.18 20.73
CA THR A 57 -78.36 73.27 19.84
C THR A 57 -79.51 74.08 20.46
N GLY A 58 -80.43 73.44 21.17
CA GLY A 58 -81.54 74.10 21.87
C GLY A 58 -81.14 74.77 23.19
N GLY A 59 -80.15 74.20 23.89
CA GLY A 59 -79.56 74.77 25.10
C GLY A 59 -78.63 75.95 24.80
N ALA A 60 -77.80 75.87 23.76
CA ALA A 60 -76.85 76.94 23.43
C ALA A 60 -77.52 78.26 22.98
N ALA A 61 -78.70 78.18 22.35
CA ALA A 61 -79.42 79.38 21.89
C ALA A 61 -80.10 80.16 23.04
N ASN A 62 -80.43 79.50 24.15
CA ASN A 62 -81.21 80.10 25.25
C ASN A 62 -80.49 80.11 26.62
N ASN A 63 -79.47 79.26 26.81
CA ASN A 63 -78.69 79.16 28.05
C ASN A 63 -77.32 78.46 27.82
N PRO A 64 -76.33 79.14 27.19
CA PRO A 64 -75.06 78.53 26.77
C PRO A 64 -74.19 78.01 27.93
N ILE A 65 -74.36 78.55 29.14
CA ILE A 65 -73.62 78.14 30.34
C ILE A 65 -73.99 76.71 30.75
N SER A 66 -75.27 76.31 30.62
CA SER A 66 -75.70 74.96 30.97
C SER A 66 -75.17 73.92 29.98
N SER A 67 -75.11 74.23 28.68
CA SER A 67 -74.50 73.37 27.66
C SER A 67 -73.01 73.16 27.90
N ILE A 68 -72.25 74.23 28.21
CA ILE A 68 -70.82 74.12 28.58
C ILE A 68 -70.65 73.29 29.85
N THR A 69 -71.49 73.50 30.86
CA THR A 69 -71.44 72.74 32.12
C THR A 69 -71.74 71.26 31.90
N SER A 70 -72.65 70.92 30.98
CA SER A 70 -72.96 69.54 30.62
C SER A 70 -71.82 68.87 29.84
N ILE A 71 -71.20 69.57 28.89
CA ILE A 71 -70.01 69.06 28.19
C ILE A 71 -68.87 68.84 29.18
N LEU A 72 -68.62 69.81 30.06
CA LEU A 72 -67.58 69.71 31.06
C LEU A 72 -67.88 68.54 32.02
N GLY A 73 -69.11 68.42 32.50
CA GLY A 73 -69.55 67.29 33.33
C GLY A 73 -69.40 65.93 32.65
N ASN A 74 -69.60 65.84 31.33
CA ASN A 74 -69.34 64.62 30.56
C ASN A 74 -67.85 64.28 30.43
N VAL A 75 -66.97 65.30 30.42
CA VAL A 75 -65.52 65.13 30.27
C VAL A 75 -64.79 65.03 31.61
N THR A 76 -65.32 65.60 32.69
CA THR A 76 -64.68 65.63 34.02
C THR A 76 -65.45 64.86 35.09
N GLY A 77 -66.66 64.35 34.79
CA GLY A 77 -67.45 63.54 35.72
C GLY A 77 -66.80 62.20 36.05
N SER A 78 -67.29 61.53 37.11
CA SER A 78 -66.76 60.24 37.58
C SER A 78 -66.84 59.11 36.54
N SER A 79 -67.73 59.22 35.55
CA SER A 79 -67.88 58.27 34.43
C SER A 79 -67.38 58.84 33.10
N SER A 80 -66.56 59.88 33.15
CA SER A 80 -66.00 60.52 31.96
C SER A 80 -64.90 59.67 31.30
N PRO A 81 -64.55 59.97 30.04
CA PRO A 81 -63.36 59.41 29.42
C PRO A 81 -62.07 59.70 30.23
N ILE A 82 -61.97 60.87 30.88
CA ILE A 82 -60.80 61.25 31.69
C ILE A 82 -60.70 60.39 32.95
N SER A 83 -61.82 60.10 33.63
CA SER A 83 -61.78 59.22 34.81
C SER A 83 -61.41 57.79 34.43
N THR A 84 -61.85 57.31 33.26
CA THR A 84 -61.47 55.99 32.71
C THR A 84 -59.96 55.93 32.45
N VAL A 85 -59.39 56.94 31.78
CA VAL A 85 -57.93 57.03 31.56
C VAL A 85 -57.17 57.12 32.87
N THR A 86 -57.68 57.89 33.83
CA THR A 86 -57.05 58.05 35.16
C THR A 86 -57.05 56.73 35.93
N ASN A 87 -58.12 55.94 35.85
CA ASN A 87 -58.20 54.62 36.47
C ASN A 87 -57.29 53.59 35.81
N ILE A 88 -57.21 53.60 34.47
CA ILE A 88 -56.26 52.75 33.73
C ILE A 88 -54.83 53.12 34.12
N LEU A 89 -54.50 54.41 34.10
CA LEU A 89 -53.19 54.89 34.50
C LEU A 89 -52.89 54.50 35.94
N GLY A 90 -53.81 54.77 36.88
CA GLY A 90 -53.66 54.40 38.29
C GLY A 90 -53.53 52.90 38.53
N GLY A 91 -54.23 52.05 37.77
CA GLY A 91 -54.08 50.59 37.84
C GLY A 91 -52.74 50.08 37.28
N VAL A 92 -52.15 50.82 36.34
CA VAL A 92 -50.87 50.50 35.71
C VAL A 92 -49.70 51.07 36.54
N THR A 93 -49.82 52.31 37.04
CA THR A 93 -48.74 53.09 37.65
C THR A 93 -48.85 53.32 39.17
N GLY A 94 -49.98 53.00 39.82
CA GLY A 94 -50.26 53.41 41.20
C GLY A 94 -50.37 52.29 42.25
N GLY A 95 -49.84 52.58 43.46
CA GLY A 95 -50.18 51.92 44.74
C GLY A 95 -49.21 50.86 45.26
N ALA A 96 -49.03 50.77 46.58
CA ALA A 96 -48.02 49.97 47.27
C ALA A 96 -48.17 48.43 47.18
N SER A 97 -49.00 47.88 46.28
CA SER A 97 -49.12 46.43 46.12
C SER A 97 -49.83 46.00 44.82
N GLY A 98 -49.10 45.32 43.93
CA GLY A 98 -49.71 44.42 42.92
C GLY A 98 -50.09 45.04 41.57
N HIS A 99 -49.55 46.19 41.19
CA HIS A 99 -49.75 46.72 39.82
C HIS A 99 -48.83 46.01 38.81
N PRO A 100 -49.23 45.90 37.52
CA PRO A 100 -48.49 45.14 36.51
C PRO A 100 -47.01 45.55 36.34
N LEU A 101 -46.71 46.86 36.41
CA LEU A 101 -45.32 47.33 36.34
C LEU A 101 -44.48 46.95 37.55
N GLY A 102 -45.08 46.87 38.75
CA GLY A 102 -44.40 46.43 39.96
C GLY A 102 -44.01 44.95 39.88
N ALA A 103 -44.90 44.11 39.35
CA ALA A 103 -44.61 42.68 39.10
C ALA A 103 -43.49 42.51 38.06
N VAL A 104 -43.55 43.24 36.94
CA VAL A 104 -42.48 43.22 35.93
C VAL A 104 -41.15 43.69 36.51
N THR A 105 -41.16 44.77 37.30
CA THR A 105 -39.95 45.30 37.96
C THR A 105 -39.37 44.30 38.97
N GLY A 106 -40.24 43.59 39.71
CA GLY A 106 -39.82 42.54 40.64
C GLY A 106 -39.20 41.33 39.93
N VAL A 107 -39.79 40.87 38.82
CA VAL A 107 -39.21 39.79 38.00
C VAL A 107 -37.87 40.22 37.42
N ILE A 108 -37.79 41.43 36.86
CA ILE A 108 -36.53 41.98 36.35
C ILE A 108 -35.49 42.06 37.48
N GLY A 109 -35.85 42.62 38.63
CA GLY A 109 -34.97 42.76 39.79
C GLY A 109 -34.49 41.43 40.36
N GLY A 110 -35.34 40.39 40.33
CA GLY A 110 -34.95 39.03 40.71
C GLY A 110 -33.99 38.38 39.71
N ILE A 111 -34.18 38.62 38.41
CA ILE A 111 -33.31 38.08 37.34
C ILE A 111 -31.95 38.81 37.33
N THR A 112 -31.96 40.14 37.39
CA THR A 112 -30.76 40.99 37.33
C THR A 112 -30.04 41.10 38.66
N GLY A 113 -30.74 40.81 39.76
CA GLY A 113 -30.10 40.38 41.00
C GLY A 113 -29.96 41.36 42.14
N GLY A 114 -30.63 42.51 42.12
CA GLY A 114 -30.64 43.44 43.26
C GLY A 114 -29.30 43.57 43.99
N THR A 115 -29.31 43.56 45.33
CA THR A 115 -28.12 43.61 46.19
C THR A 115 -27.52 42.25 46.56
N GLU A 116 -28.21 41.14 46.25
CA GLU A 116 -27.85 39.78 46.71
C GLU A 116 -27.45 38.81 45.59
N GLY A 117 -27.46 39.26 44.33
CA GLY A 117 -27.08 38.45 43.17
C GLY A 117 -28.23 37.56 42.68
N GLY A 118 -28.70 37.82 41.46
CA GLY A 118 -29.74 37.05 40.78
C GLY A 118 -29.13 35.96 39.90
N PRO A 119 -29.95 35.14 39.22
CA PRO A 119 -29.47 34.11 38.31
C PRO A 119 -28.44 34.60 37.28
N LEU A 120 -28.58 35.83 36.76
CA LEU A 120 -27.60 36.43 35.86
C LEU A 120 -26.24 36.69 36.53
N GLY A 121 -26.22 37.05 37.81
CA GLY A 121 -25.01 37.21 38.59
C GLY A 121 -24.24 35.89 38.74
N SER A 122 -24.95 34.80 39.03
CA SER A 122 -24.36 33.45 39.10
C SER A 122 -23.80 32.99 37.76
N VAL A 123 -24.53 33.19 36.66
CA VAL A 123 -24.06 32.88 35.30
C VAL A 123 -22.82 33.72 34.96
N THR A 124 -22.83 35.00 35.28
CA THR A 124 -21.69 35.91 35.07
C THR A 124 -20.47 35.48 35.88
N GLY A 125 -20.67 35.02 37.13
CA GLY A 125 -19.61 34.48 37.97
C GLY A 125 -19.00 33.18 37.43
N ILE A 126 -19.83 32.26 36.94
CA ILE A 126 -19.36 31.02 36.29
C ILE A 126 -18.55 31.36 35.03
N ILE A 127 -19.08 32.24 34.16
CA ILE A 127 -18.38 32.68 32.95
C ILE A 127 -17.06 33.35 33.32
N GLY A 128 -17.07 34.26 34.30
CA GLY A 128 -15.88 34.94 34.80
C GLY A 128 -14.83 33.97 35.36
N GLY A 129 -15.26 32.94 36.09
CA GLY A 129 -14.38 31.89 36.60
C GLY A 129 -13.77 31.02 35.49
N ILE A 130 -14.56 30.64 34.48
CA ILE A 130 -14.10 29.83 33.33
C ILE A 130 -13.15 30.63 32.43
N THR A 131 -13.51 31.88 32.12
CA THR A 131 -12.76 32.76 31.22
C THR A 131 -11.60 33.47 31.90
N GLY A 132 -11.61 33.57 33.22
CA GLY A 132 -10.39 33.78 34.01
C GLY A 132 -10.06 35.15 34.54
N GLY A 133 -10.86 36.19 34.29
CA GLY A 133 -10.55 37.54 34.75
C GLY A 133 -9.07 37.93 34.55
N THR A 134 -8.46 38.62 35.52
CA THR A 134 -7.05 39.05 35.45
C THR A 134 -6.03 37.99 35.85
N ASN A 135 -6.46 36.87 36.46
CA ASN A 135 -5.57 35.85 37.04
C ASN A 135 -5.56 34.53 36.26
N GLY A 136 -6.26 34.47 35.12
CA GLY A 136 -6.40 33.27 34.31
C GLY A 136 -7.42 32.29 34.90
N GLY A 137 -8.23 31.72 34.00
CA GLY A 137 -9.22 30.71 34.32
C GLY A 137 -8.81 29.39 33.69
N PRO A 138 -9.56 28.30 33.92
CA PRO A 138 -9.29 27.00 33.31
C PRO A 138 -9.06 27.06 31.79
N LEU A 139 -9.81 27.94 31.08
CA LEU A 139 -9.62 28.13 29.65
C LEU A 139 -8.25 28.74 29.32
N GLY A 140 -7.79 29.72 30.10
CA GLY A 140 -6.44 30.30 29.95
C GLY A 140 -5.33 29.27 30.16
N THR A 141 -5.48 28.38 31.14
CA THR A 141 -4.54 27.26 31.37
C THR A 141 -4.51 26.31 30.17
N VAL A 142 -5.67 25.91 29.64
CA VAL A 142 -5.77 25.05 28.46
C VAL A 142 -5.15 25.73 27.24
N THR A 143 -5.44 27.01 27.01
CA THR A 143 -4.82 27.80 25.94
C THR A 143 -3.30 27.87 26.09
N GLY A 144 -2.79 28.05 27.32
CA GLY A 144 -1.35 28.04 27.60
C GLY A 144 -0.69 26.70 27.32
N ILE A 145 -1.31 25.58 27.72
CA ILE A 145 -0.81 24.23 27.42
C ILE A 145 -0.80 23.99 25.90
N ILE A 146 -1.89 24.32 25.21
CA ILE A 146 -1.98 24.17 23.75
C ILE A 146 -0.94 25.05 23.06
N GLY A 147 -0.77 26.30 23.50
CA GLY A 147 0.23 27.22 22.96
C GLY A 147 1.66 26.74 23.21
N GLY A 148 1.94 26.14 24.37
CA GLY A 148 3.23 25.53 24.68
C GLY A 148 3.52 24.29 23.83
N ILE A 149 2.52 23.43 23.60
CA ILE A 149 2.66 22.22 22.78
C ILE A 149 2.83 22.57 21.30
N THR A 150 1.99 23.47 20.78
CA THR A 150 1.97 23.87 19.36
C THR A 150 3.04 24.90 19.03
N GLY A 151 3.53 25.65 20.02
CA GLY A 151 4.83 26.28 19.97
C GLY A 151 4.92 27.79 19.78
N GLY A 152 3.82 28.52 19.64
CA GLY A 152 3.91 29.97 19.37
C GLY A 152 4.96 30.33 18.29
N ALA A 153 5.67 31.44 18.46
CA ALA A 153 6.69 31.89 17.51
C ALA A 153 8.06 31.19 17.67
N GLU A 154 8.34 30.57 18.82
CA GLU A 154 9.65 29.98 19.15
C GLU A 154 9.72 28.46 18.94
N GLY A 155 8.60 27.83 18.59
CA GLY A 155 8.50 26.39 18.35
C GLY A 155 8.30 25.60 19.64
N GLY A 156 7.31 24.71 19.62
CA GLY A 156 6.94 23.85 20.73
C GLY A 156 7.43 22.43 20.49
N PRO A 157 7.22 21.51 21.45
CA PRO A 157 7.57 20.10 21.30
C PRO A 157 7.04 19.49 20.00
N LEU A 158 5.83 19.88 19.56
CA LEU A 158 5.27 19.40 18.29
C LEU A 158 6.08 19.88 17.09
N GLY A 159 6.52 21.15 17.07
CA GLY A 159 7.39 21.68 16.02
C GLY A 159 8.74 20.99 15.96
N ALA A 160 9.33 20.67 17.11
CA ALA A 160 10.57 19.89 17.18
C ALA A 160 10.39 18.47 16.60
N VAL A 161 9.31 17.77 16.96
CA VAL A 161 8.99 16.45 16.42
C VAL A 161 8.75 16.51 14.90
N THR A 162 7.99 17.50 14.41
CA THR A 162 7.79 17.70 12.97
C THR A 162 9.10 17.98 12.26
N GLY A 163 10.01 18.78 12.85
CA GLY A 163 11.34 19.04 12.32
C GLY A 163 12.21 17.79 12.23
N ILE A 164 12.22 16.95 13.27
CA ILE A 164 12.93 15.67 13.27
C ILE A 164 12.37 14.75 12.19
N ILE A 165 11.04 14.59 12.12
CA ILE A 165 10.39 13.76 11.10
C ILE A 165 10.75 14.27 9.70
N GLY A 166 10.59 15.56 9.44
CA GLY A 166 10.92 16.17 8.14
C GLY A 166 12.41 16.06 7.78
N GLY A 167 13.29 16.10 8.77
CA GLY A 167 14.72 15.84 8.58
C GLY A 167 15.01 14.38 8.22
N ILE A 168 14.35 13.43 8.88
CA ILE A 168 14.52 11.98 8.67
C ILE A 168 13.94 11.53 7.33
N THR A 169 12.69 11.92 7.04
CA THR A 169 11.99 11.56 5.81
C THR A 169 12.50 12.35 4.60
N GLY A 170 13.14 13.49 4.85
CA GLY A 170 13.65 14.35 3.80
C GLY A 170 12.57 15.27 3.26
N GLY A 171 12.75 16.57 3.50
CA GLY A 171 12.15 17.58 2.64
C GLY A 171 12.73 17.53 1.21
N ALA A 172 12.65 18.64 0.48
CA ALA A 172 13.04 18.73 -0.94
C ALA A 172 14.46 18.22 -1.30
N ASN A 173 15.38 18.15 -0.33
CA ASN A 173 16.77 17.74 -0.54
C ASN A 173 17.07 16.28 -0.14
N GLY A 174 16.06 15.50 0.28
CA GLY A 174 16.24 14.12 0.71
C GLY A 174 16.82 14.01 2.13
N GLY A 175 16.24 13.12 2.92
CA GLY A 175 16.68 12.83 4.29
C GLY A 175 17.54 11.57 4.32
N PRO A 176 18.02 11.16 5.51
CA PRO A 176 18.70 9.89 5.71
C PRO A 176 17.93 8.70 5.12
N LEU A 177 16.60 8.67 5.24
CA LEU A 177 15.79 7.62 4.62
C LEU A 177 15.87 7.64 3.10
N GLY A 178 15.80 8.82 2.47
CA GLY A 178 15.96 8.95 1.01
C GLY A 178 17.34 8.46 0.54
N THR A 179 18.39 8.75 1.32
CA THR A 179 19.75 8.25 1.04
C THR A 179 19.82 6.72 1.13
N VAL A 180 19.25 6.13 2.18
CA VAL A 180 19.20 4.67 2.35
C VAL A 180 18.40 4.01 1.23
N THR A 181 17.25 4.57 0.85
CA THR A 181 16.45 4.08 -0.28
C THR A 181 17.23 4.17 -1.59
N GLY A 182 17.97 5.26 -1.82
CA GLY A 182 18.84 5.42 -2.98
C GLY A 182 19.97 4.38 -3.04
N ILE A 183 20.64 4.13 -1.91
CA ILE A 183 21.68 3.09 -1.81
C ILE A 183 21.09 1.70 -2.09
N ILE A 184 19.96 1.36 -1.48
CA ILE A 184 19.30 0.07 -1.68
C ILE A 184 18.90 -0.08 -3.16
N GLY A 185 18.24 0.93 -3.74
CA GLY A 185 17.84 0.91 -5.15
C GLY A 185 19.03 0.81 -6.10
N GLY A 186 20.16 1.46 -5.77
CA GLY A 186 21.41 1.33 -6.51
C GLY A 186 22.01 -0.08 -6.42
N ILE A 187 22.00 -0.71 -5.24
CA ILE A 187 22.55 -2.06 -5.03
C ILE A 187 21.69 -3.13 -5.71
N THR A 188 20.36 -3.07 -5.51
CA THR A 188 19.43 -4.07 -6.05
C THR A 188 19.18 -3.89 -7.54
N GLY A 189 19.49 -2.70 -8.07
CA GLY A 189 19.27 -2.37 -9.46
C GLY A 189 17.86 -1.86 -9.72
N GLY A 190 17.77 -0.61 -10.17
CA GLY A 190 16.63 -0.17 -10.98
C GLY A 190 16.67 -0.82 -12.39
N ALA A 191 15.98 -0.21 -13.35
CA ALA A 191 15.83 -0.73 -14.72
C ALA A 191 17.14 -1.08 -15.46
N GLU A 192 18.29 -0.52 -15.04
CA GLU A 192 19.60 -0.73 -15.67
C GLU A 192 20.47 -1.80 -14.99
N GLY A 193 19.98 -2.43 -13.90
CA GLY A 193 20.71 -3.46 -13.17
C GLY A 193 21.77 -2.91 -12.21
N GLY A 194 21.71 -3.34 -10.95
CA GLY A 194 22.65 -2.94 -9.90
C GLY A 194 23.84 -3.89 -9.82
N PRO A 195 24.82 -3.60 -8.94
CA PRO A 195 25.94 -4.50 -8.64
C PRO A 195 25.49 -5.94 -8.36
N LEU A 196 24.36 -6.13 -7.68
CA LEU A 196 23.82 -7.47 -7.40
C LEU A 196 23.34 -8.18 -8.67
N GLY A 197 22.75 -7.45 -9.60
CA GLY A 197 22.38 -7.95 -10.93
C GLY A 197 23.61 -8.33 -11.75
N ALA A 198 24.67 -7.51 -11.71
CA ALA A 198 25.94 -7.83 -12.37
C ALA A 198 26.60 -9.09 -11.79
N VAL A 199 26.64 -9.23 -10.47
CA VAL A 199 27.16 -10.44 -9.80
C VAL A 199 26.33 -11.67 -10.18
N THR A 200 25.00 -11.56 -10.17
CA THR A 200 24.11 -12.66 -10.59
C THR A 200 24.34 -13.04 -12.05
N GLY A 201 24.55 -12.05 -12.92
CA GLY A 201 24.89 -12.27 -14.34
C GLY A 201 26.24 -12.97 -14.53
N ILE A 202 27.28 -12.59 -13.77
CA ILE A 202 28.60 -13.24 -13.80
C ILE A 202 28.48 -14.69 -13.34
N ILE A 203 27.80 -14.93 -12.21
CA ILE A 203 27.60 -16.29 -11.68
C ILE A 203 26.84 -17.12 -12.70
N GLY A 204 25.73 -16.58 -13.25
CA GLY A 204 24.99 -17.22 -14.33
C GLY A 204 25.89 -17.52 -15.53
N GLY A 205 26.72 -16.59 -15.99
CA GLY A 205 27.65 -16.82 -17.09
C GLY A 205 28.65 -17.96 -16.82
N ILE A 206 29.20 -18.04 -15.60
CA ILE A 206 30.17 -19.07 -15.21
C ILE A 206 29.49 -20.45 -15.11
N THR A 207 28.28 -20.51 -14.52
CA THR A 207 27.60 -21.77 -14.20
C THR A 207 26.64 -22.28 -15.29
N GLY A 208 26.51 -21.60 -16.43
CA GLY A 208 25.64 -22.04 -17.53
C GLY A 208 24.19 -21.51 -17.44
N GLY A 209 24.01 -20.33 -16.88
CA GLY A 209 22.74 -19.62 -16.72
C GLY A 209 21.84 -20.23 -15.65
N ILE A 210 20.86 -19.45 -15.21
CA ILE A 210 19.73 -19.92 -14.39
C ILE A 210 18.82 -20.75 -15.33
N GLY A 211 19.27 -21.96 -15.67
CA GLY A 211 18.65 -22.77 -16.73
C GLY A 211 19.38 -24.06 -17.08
N GLY A 212 20.54 -24.35 -16.46
CA GLY A 212 21.16 -25.67 -16.54
C GLY A 212 21.62 -26.09 -17.94
N GLY A 213 21.90 -25.14 -18.82
CA GLY A 213 22.39 -25.40 -20.16
C GLY A 213 23.90 -25.49 -20.20
N GLU A 214 24.40 -26.47 -20.94
CA GLU A 214 25.81 -26.86 -21.16
C GLU A 214 26.73 -25.78 -21.80
N GLY A 215 26.45 -24.48 -21.62
CA GLY A 215 27.15 -23.38 -22.30
C GLY A 215 28.13 -22.57 -21.45
N GLY A 216 28.18 -22.80 -20.13
CA GLY A 216 29.10 -22.09 -19.24
C GLY A 216 30.51 -22.69 -19.25
N PRO A 217 31.57 -21.91 -18.93
CA PRO A 217 32.93 -22.43 -18.76
C PRO A 217 33.00 -23.62 -17.82
N LEU A 218 32.21 -23.61 -16.73
CA LEU A 218 32.16 -24.73 -15.79
C LEU A 218 31.54 -25.98 -16.43
N GLY A 219 30.48 -25.81 -17.22
CA GLY A 219 29.83 -26.87 -18.00
C GLY A 219 30.81 -27.54 -18.98
N ALA A 220 31.57 -26.72 -19.71
CA ALA A 220 32.59 -27.20 -20.64
C ALA A 220 33.71 -27.99 -19.92
N VAL A 221 34.19 -27.50 -18.78
CA VAL A 221 35.19 -28.22 -17.96
C VAL A 221 34.63 -29.54 -17.44
N THR A 222 33.41 -29.56 -16.92
CA THR A 222 32.78 -30.82 -16.49
C THR A 222 32.57 -31.80 -17.64
N GLY A 223 32.25 -31.32 -18.85
CA GLY A 223 32.14 -32.16 -20.04
C GLY A 223 33.46 -32.79 -20.46
N ILE A 224 34.56 -32.02 -20.45
CA ILE A 224 35.92 -32.52 -20.75
C ILE A 224 36.34 -33.57 -19.71
N ILE A 225 36.17 -33.28 -18.42
CA ILE A 225 36.51 -34.21 -17.35
C ILE A 225 35.69 -35.49 -17.48
N GLY A 226 34.38 -35.38 -17.72
CA GLY A 226 33.50 -36.52 -17.96
C GLY A 226 33.99 -37.37 -19.13
N GLY A 227 34.31 -36.75 -20.27
CA GLY A 227 34.85 -37.44 -21.45
C GLY A 227 36.15 -38.22 -21.19
N ILE A 228 37.06 -37.67 -20.38
CA ILE A 228 38.35 -38.31 -20.06
C ILE A 228 38.20 -39.40 -18.98
N THR A 229 37.35 -39.19 -17.97
CA THR A 229 37.27 -40.08 -16.79
C THR A 229 36.24 -41.20 -16.89
N GLY A 230 35.28 -41.14 -17.82
CA GLY A 230 34.26 -42.20 -17.90
C GLY A 230 33.11 -41.99 -18.88
N GLY A 231 33.19 -41.02 -19.77
CA GLY A 231 32.25 -40.87 -20.89
C GLY A 231 32.35 -42.04 -21.87
N ASP A 232 31.43 -42.07 -22.85
CA ASP A 232 31.32 -43.10 -23.89
C ASP A 232 32.67 -43.75 -24.23
N LEU A 233 32.87 -44.98 -23.73
CA LEU A 233 34.16 -45.68 -23.78
C LEU A 233 34.65 -45.85 -25.23
N GLY A 234 33.76 -45.78 -26.22
CA GLY A 234 34.12 -45.86 -27.63
C GLY A 234 34.96 -44.67 -28.12
N ASN A 235 34.84 -43.49 -27.49
CA ASN A 235 35.50 -42.26 -27.91
C ASN A 235 36.46 -41.68 -26.86
N ASN A 236 36.70 -42.39 -25.75
CA ASN A 236 37.67 -41.96 -24.77
C ASN A 236 39.10 -42.22 -25.31
N PRO A 237 39.95 -41.19 -25.43
CA PRO A 237 41.30 -41.34 -25.96
C PRO A 237 42.16 -42.31 -25.13
N VAL A 238 41.89 -42.44 -23.82
CA VAL A 238 42.57 -43.37 -22.92
C VAL A 238 42.14 -44.81 -23.19
N THR A 239 40.85 -45.08 -23.40
CA THR A 239 40.39 -46.45 -23.71
C THR A 239 40.79 -46.90 -25.10
N GLY A 240 40.81 -45.99 -26.10
CA GLY A 240 41.32 -46.30 -27.44
C GLY A 240 42.81 -46.66 -27.43
N ALA A 241 43.60 -45.93 -26.64
CA ALA A 241 44.99 -46.25 -26.35
C ALA A 241 45.17 -47.64 -25.71
N ILE A 242 44.40 -47.93 -24.67
CA ILE A 242 44.44 -49.24 -23.98
C ILE A 242 44.04 -50.37 -24.93
N GLN A 243 42.99 -50.18 -25.75
CA GLN A 243 42.53 -51.19 -26.71
C GLN A 243 43.61 -51.51 -27.74
N THR A 244 44.28 -50.48 -28.27
CA THR A 244 45.41 -50.66 -29.20
C THR A 244 46.52 -51.49 -28.56
N GLY A 245 46.85 -51.24 -27.29
CA GLY A 245 47.83 -52.04 -26.55
C GLY A 245 47.40 -53.50 -26.36
N ILE A 246 46.12 -53.75 -26.08
CA ILE A 246 45.55 -55.10 -25.98
C ILE A 246 45.64 -55.83 -27.32
N ASP A 247 45.28 -55.18 -28.42
CA ASP A 247 45.32 -55.76 -29.76
C ASP A 247 46.74 -56.20 -30.14
N VAL A 248 47.75 -55.38 -29.81
CA VAL A 248 49.16 -55.73 -30.00
C VAL A 248 49.52 -56.95 -29.18
N LEU A 249 49.20 -56.97 -27.88
CA LEU A 249 49.52 -58.10 -27.00
C LEU A 249 48.88 -59.42 -27.48
N GLN A 250 47.63 -59.36 -27.96
CA GLN A 250 46.96 -60.50 -28.58
C GLN A 250 47.66 -60.95 -29.87
N GLY A 251 48.14 -60.01 -30.69
CA GLY A 251 48.97 -60.32 -31.87
C GLY A 251 50.25 -61.06 -31.50
N VAL A 252 50.93 -60.63 -30.42
CA VAL A 252 52.13 -61.31 -29.89
C VAL A 252 51.82 -62.73 -29.42
N GLU A 253 50.69 -62.93 -28.72
CA GLU A 253 50.26 -64.23 -28.24
C GLU A 253 49.89 -65.19 -29.38
N SER A 254 49.25 -64.68 -30.42
CA SER A 254 48.96 -65.42 -31.66
C SER A 254 50.25 -65.85 -32.36
N LEU A 255 51.20 -64.92 -32.52
CA LEU A 255 52.50 -65.21 -33.12
C LEU A 255 53.27 -66.27 -32.34
N LYS A 256 53.28 -66.17 -31.01
CA LYS A 256 53.89 -67.17 -30.13
C LYS A 256 53.34 -68.57 -30.41
N THR A 257 52.02 -68.70 -30.51
CA THR A 257 51.34 -69.97 -30.79
C THR A 257 51.73 -70.51 -32.17
N GLN A 258 51.79 -69.63 -33.19
CA GLN A 258 52.16 -70.00 -34.55
C GLN A 258 53.61 -70.51 -34.65
N ILE A 259 54.55 -69.85 -33.96
CA ILE A 259 55.96 -70.27 -33.95
C ILE A 259 56.11 -71.62 -33.25
N ILE A 260 55.42 -71.84 -32.13
CA ILE A 260 55.44 -73.14 -31.43
C ILE A 260 54.92 -74.26 -32.34
N ASN A 261 53.77 -74.06 -32.99
CA ASN A 261 53.20 -75.06 -33.88
C ASN A 261 54.10 -75.33 -35.08
N THR A 262 54.64 -74.28 -35.71
CA THR A 262 55.57 -74.39 -36.85
C THR A 262 56.85 -75.12 -36.44
N GLY A 263 57.40 -74.81 -35.25
CA GLY A 263 58.55 -75.51 -34.70
C GLY A 263 58.27 -77.00 -34.49
N ILE A 264 57.13 -77.35 -33.90
CA ILE A 264 56.70 -78.75 -33.68
C ILE A 264 56.52 -79.48 -35.02
N ASP A 265 55.82 -78.87 -35.99
CA ASP A 265 55.55 -79.46 -37.31
C ASP A 265 56.85 -79.67 -38.09
N THR A 266 57.79 -78.73 -37.99
CA THR A 266 59.11 -78.84 -38.62
C THR A 266 59.92 -79.97 -37.97
N VAL A 267 59.90 -80.11 -36.64
CA VAL A 267 60.57 -81.21 -35.95
C VAL A 267 59.97 -82.56 -36.30
N ALA A 268 58.64 -82.65 -36.32
CA ALA A 268 57.93 -83.86 -36.72
C ALA A 268 58.18 -84.21 -38.19
N GLY A 269 58.21 -83.21 -39.08
CA GLY A 269 58.41 -83.38 -40.51
C GLY A 269 59.85 -83.73 -40.88
N THR A 270 60.83 -83.03 -40.34
CA THR A 270 62.24 -83.11 -40.75
C THR A 270 63.04 -84.06 -39.87
N ILE A 271 62.86 -84.04 -38.55
CA ILE A 271 63.69 -84.84 -37.62
C ILE A 271 63.16 -86.27 -37.49
N ILE A 272 61.85 -86.44 -37.27
CA ILE A 272 61.27 -87.78 -37.07
C ILE A 272 61.27 -88.58 -38.39
N SER A 273 61.09 -87.92 -39.54
CA SER A 273 61.17 -88.58 -40.86
C SER A 273 62.61 -88.85 -41.33
N ALA A 274 63.59 -88.07 -40.86
CA ALA A 274 65.00 -88.22 -41.23
C ALA A 274 65.88 -88.78 -40.10
N VAL A 275 65.32 -89.55 -39.16
CA VAL A 275 66.09 -90.43 -38.26
C VAL A 275 66.75 -91.55 -39.08
N HIS A 276 67.75 -91.15 -39.86
CA HIS A 276 68.92 -91.97 -40.00
C HIS A 276 70.25 -91.24 -39.90
N GLN A 277 70.48 -89.98 -40.30
CA GLN A 277 71.84 -89.40 -40.20
C GLN A 277 71.81 -87.86 -40.18
N SER A 278 72.05 -87.22 -39.02
CA SER A 278 72.90 -86.02 -38.83
C SER A 278 72.62 -85.35 -37.47
N GLU A 279 73.66 -84.81 -36.82
CA GLU A 279 73.65 -84.26 -35.44
C GLU A 279 73.13 -82.81 -35.34
N HIS A 280 72.77 -82.18 -36.45
CA HIS A 280 72.38 -80.76 -36.52
C HIS A 280 70.92 -80.40 -36.16
N PRO A 281 69.88 -81.24 -36.38
CA PRO A 281 68.49 -80.77 -36.27
C PRO A 281 68.03 -80.41 -34.85
N ILE A 282 68.64 -81.01 -33.82
CA ILE A 282 68.32 -80.71 -32.42
C ILE A 282 68.93 -79.35 -32.00
N GLY A 283 70.08 -78.99 -32.56
CA GLY A 283 70.76 -77.72 -32.31
C GLY A 283 69.99 -76.55 -32.91
N ASP A 284 69.56 -76.66 -34.16
CA ASP A 284 68.78 -75.62 -34.85
C ASP A 284 67.39 -75.45 -34.22
N LEU A 285 66.79 -76.53 -33.73
CA LEU A 285 65.56 -76.46 -32.94
C LEU A 285 65.76 -75.74 -31.60
N ALA A 286 66.85 -76.03 -30.90
CA ALA A 286 67.19 -75.33 -29.65
C ALA A 286 67.46 -73.84 -29.90
N HIS A 287 68.11 -73.50 -31.03
CA HIS A 287 68.34 -72.13 -31.46
C HIS A 287 67.03 -71.41 -31.80
N LEU A 288 66.12 -72.08 -32.51
CA LEU A 288 64.81 -71.54 -32.84
C LEU A 288 63.95 -71.34 -31.57
N GLY A 289 63.98 -72.28 -30.63
CA GLY A 289 63.32 -72.14 -29.33
C GLY A 289 63.86 -70.95 -28.51
N THR A 290 65.19 -70.77 -28.51
CA THR A 290 65.85 -69.63 -27.85
C THR A 290 65.48 -68.31 -28.51
N LEU A 291 65.59 -68.24 -29.85
CA LEU A 291 65.21 -67.06 -30.64
C LEU A 291 63.73 -66.71 -30.45
N THR A 292 62.86 -67.70 -30.33
CA THR A 292 61.42 -67.50 -30.06
C THR A 292 61.20 -66.90 -28.67
N PHE A 293 61.92 -67.39 -27.66
CA PHE A 293 61.82 -66.87 -26.30
C PHE A 293 62.33 -65.43 -26.21
N GLU A 294 63.47 -65.14 -26.84
CA GLU A 294 64.03 -63.79 -26.90
C GLU A 294 63.11 -62.84 -27.68
N THR A 295 62.60 -63.26 -28.84
CA THR A 295 61.61 -62.51 -29.61
C THR A 295 60.39 -62.20 -28.75
N SER A 296 59.83 -63.21 -28.06
CA SER A 296 58.66 -63.01 -27.20
C SER A 296 58.96 -62.05 -26.05
N ARG A 297 60.13 -62.15 -25.42
CA ARG A 297 60.51 -61.28 -24.30
C ARG A 297 60.65 -59.83 -24.76
N ASP A 298 61.37 -59.61 -25.85
CA ASP A 298 61.69 -58.26 -26.33
C ASP A 298 60.46 -57.58 -26.94
N THR A 299 59.59 -58.35 -27.58
CA THR A 299 58.29 -57.89 -28.08
C THR A 299 57.35 -57.50 -26.93
N VAL A 300 57.28 -58.31 -25.86
CA VAL A 300 56.47 -58.01 -24.67
C VAL A 300 57.01 -56.78 -23.95
N ASN A 301 58.32 -56.68 -23.75
CA ASN A 301 58.93 -55.52 -23.09
C ASN A 301 58.70 -54.23 -23.91
N GLY A 302 58.90 -54.25 -25.22
CA GLY A 302 58.65 -53.08 -26.06
C GLY A 302 57.16 -52.71 -26.15
N THR A 303 56.25 -53.69 -26.08
CA THR A 303 54.80 -53.41 -26.01
C THR A 303 54.43 -52.81 -24.66
N LEU A 304 55.01 -53.29 -23.56
CA LEU A 304 54.76 -52.77 -22.23
C LEU A 304 55.34 -51.35 -22.07
N GLU A 305 56.51 -51.09 -22.66
CA GLU A 305 57.10 -49.75 -22.76
C GLU A 305 56.18 -48.82 -23.57
N ALA A 306 55.65 -49.28 -24.71
CA ALA A 306 54.67 -48.51 -25.48
C ALA A 306 53.39 -48.19 -24.70
N ILE A 307 52.88 -49.14 -23.91
CA ILE A 307 51.71 -48.92 -23.04
C ILE A 307 52.06 -47.97 -21.88
N SER A 308 53.27 -48.09 -21.32
CA SER A 308 53.76 -47.22 -20.25
C SER A 308 53.92 -45.78 -20.73
N ASP A 309 54.53 -45.57 -21.89
CA ASP A 309 54.68 -44.26 -22.52
C ASP A 309 53.30 -43.65 -22.82
N LEU A 310 52.37 -44.46 -23.34
CA LEU A 310 51.00 -44.03 -23.63
C LEU A 310 50.20 -43.67 -22.36
N ALA A 311 50.38 -44.43 -21.28
CA ALA A 311 49.82 -44.11 -19.95
C ALA A 311 50.48 -42.84 -19.34
N GLY A 312 51.74 -42.59 -19.68
CA GLY A 312 52.47 -41.35 -19.39
C GLY A 312 52.13 -40.18 -20.34
N ALA A 313 51.20 -40.37 -21.28
CA ALA A 313 50.82 -39.43 -22.34
C ALA A 313 51.95 -39.06 -23.32
N ASP A 314 52.99 -39.88 -23.44
CA ASP A 314 54.05 -39.76 -24.46
C ASP A 314 53.71 -40.61 -25.69
N LEU A 315 52.95 -40.01 -26.62
CA LEU A 315 52.61 -40.62 -27.91
C LEU A 315 53.83 -40.88 -28.80
N GLY A 316 54.90 -40.07 -28.66
CA GLY A 316 56.12 -40.21 -29.45
C GLY A 316 56.95 -41.41 -28.99
N GLY A 317 57.12 -41.55 -27.67
CA GLY A 317 57.72 -42.72 -27.03
C GLY A 317 56.95 -44.00 -27.36
N ALA A 318 55.61 -43.98 -27.20
CA ALA A 318 54.77 -45.12 -27.50
C ALA A 318 54.89 -45.61 -28.96
N ALA A 319 54.88 -44.68 -29.92
CA ALA A 319 55.09 -45.00 -31.32
C ALA A 319 56.52 -45.53 -31.60
N GLY A 320 57.53 -44.96 -30.95
CA GLY A 320 58.92 -45.43 -31.03
C GLY A 320 59.08 -46.86 -30.54
N SER A 321 58.55 -47.16 -29.35
CA SER A 321 58.56 -48.48 -28.72
C SER A 321 57.85 -49.52 -29.59
N LEU A 322 56.69 -49.18 -30.16
CA LEU A 322 55.97 -50.07 -31.09
C LEU A 322 56.74 -50.32 -32.39
N THR A 323 57.40 -49.29 -32.94
CA THR A 323 58.25 -49.44 -34.13
C THR A 323 59.46 -50.32 -33.83
N GLY A 324 60.02 -50.21 -32.62
CA GLY A 324 61.07 -51.10 -32.12
C GLY A 324 60.63 -52.56 -32.05
N VAL A 325 59.41 -52.81 -31.54
CA VAL A 325 58.80 -54.15 -31.54
C VAL A 325 58.70 -54.72 -32.96
N VAL A 326 58.22 -53.95 -33.92
CA VAL A 326 58.15 -54.35 -35.34
C VAL A 326 59.54 -54.68 -35.89
N GLY A 327 60.55 -53.87 -35.57
CA GLY A 327 61.94 -54.13 -35.94
C GLY A 327 62.47 -55.46 -35.41
N THR A 328 62.19 -55.76 -34.14
CA THR A 328 62.55 -57.05 -33.50
C THR A 328 61.89 -58.23 -34.19
N LEU A 329 60.59 -58.14 -34.50
CA LEU A 329 59.89 -59.20 -35.24
C LEU A 329 60.50 -59.44 -36.61
N ILE A 330 60.82 -58.38 -37.37
CA ILE A 330 61.40 -58.49 -38.71
C ILE A 330 62.79 -59.15 -38.64
N ASN A 331 63.64 -58.68 -37.73
CA ASN A 331 65.01 -59.17 -37.61
C ASN A 331 65.05 -60.64 -37.16
N ASN A 332 64.22 -60.99 -36.18
CA ASN A 332 64.18 -62.35 -35.65
C ASN A 332 63.44 -63.30 -36.59
N GLY A 333 62.41 -62.84 -37.31
CA GLY A 333 61.76 -63.59 -38.38
C GLY A 333 62.71 -63.92 -39.53
N SER A 334 63.56 -62.96 -39.93
CA SER A 334 64.62 -63.18 -40.92
C SER A 334 65.65 -64.20 -40.43
N THR A 335 66.04 -64.12 -39.15
CA THR A 335 67.00 -65.05 -38.53
C THR A 335 66.42 -66.46 -38.43
N ALA A 336 65.16 -66.59 -38.01
CA ALA A 336 64.43 -67.86 -37.96
C ALA A 336 64.30 -68.49 -39.36
N SER A 337 63.99 -67.68 -40.39
CA SER A 337 63.90 -68.16 -41.77
C SER A 337 65.23 -68.69 -42.31
N GLY A 338 66.37 -68.09 -41.90
CA GLY A 338 67.70 -68.58 -42.25
C GLY A 338 68.07 -69.90 -41.57
N LEU A 339 67.62 -70.12 -40.32
CA LEU A 339 67.85 -71.35 -39.56
C LEU A 339 67.06 -72.56 -40.10
N VAL A 340 65.98 -72.33 -40.85
CA VAL A 340 65.10 -73.40 -41.40
C VAL A 340 65.52 -73.84 -42.82
N GLN A 341 66.45 -73.12 -43.47
CA GLN A 341 66.88 -73.39 -44.85
C GLN A 341 68.14 -74.28 -44.97
N HIS A 342 68.65 -74.80 -43.85
CA HIS A 342 69.79 -75.73 -43.79
C HIS A 342 69.36 -77.09 -43.21
#